data_AF-A0AAU9S1C4-F1
#
_entry.id   AF-A0AAU9S1C4-F1
#
_cell.length_a   1.000
_cell.length_b   1.000
_cell.length_c   1.000
_cell.angle_alpha   90.00
_cell.angle_beta   90.00
_cell.angle_gamma   90.00
#
_symmetry.space_group_name_H-M   'P 1'
#
loop_
_entity.id
_entity.type
_entity.pdbx_description
1 polymer ?
#
loop_
_entity_poly.entity_id
_entity_poly.type
_entity_poly.pdbx_seq_one_letter_code
_entity_poly.pdbx_strand_id
1 'polypeptide(L)'
;MLTIKKEMWGVALSAVVALLVVKISLLLYRWSNHSRAGKLPSGSMGFPVIGETVEFSKPYSFDEIPSFDRKRMSKHGSLFRTSIIGSKTIVSTDPEVNFEIFKQDNKCFIMSYPEALVRIFGKDNLFFKQGKDFHRYMRQIALQLLGPDKYIHEIDLATREHLNSDSSQSVLDVKDAVGRLILEQMIQMIISDIKPENKNKLIENFRDFSFDLVRSPFDPSFWKALYNGLMVRSLDVHTIRCIVSKNTFKPNENSRKICKAT
;
A
#
# COMPACT_ATOMS: atom_id res chain seq x y z
N MET A 1 17.60 27.72 -48.25
CA MET A 1 16.35 27.37 -47.53
C MET A 1 16.58 26.42 -46.34
N LEU A 2 17.37 25.34 -46.48
CA LEU A 2 17.67 24.39 -45.39
C LEU A 2 18.48 24.98 -44.22
N THR A 3 19.42 25.89 -44.50
CA THR A 3 20.27 26.53 -43.47
C THR A 3 19.45 27.47 -42.56
N ILE A 4 18.60 28.30 -43.15
CA ILE A 4 17.69 29.22 -42.44
C ILE A 4 16.72 28.44 -41.55
N LYS A 5 16.23 27.29 -42.02
CA LYS A 5 15.38 26.41 -41.23
C LYS A 5 16.13 25.90 -40.00
N LYS A 6 17.34 25.35 -40.14
CA LYS A 6 18.16 24.85 -39.02
C LYS A 6 18.44 25.92 -37.95
N GLU A 7 18.73 27.16 -38.36
CA GLU A 7 18.95 28.26 -37.42
C GLU A 7 17.69 28.63 -36.64
N MET A 8 16.52 28.67 -37.31
CA MET A 8 15.22 28.88 -36.65
C MET A 8 14.91 27.82 -35.59
N TRP A 9 15.19 26.54 -35.86
CA TRP A 9 14.99 25.47 -34.86
C TRP A 9 15.95 25.60 -33.68
N GLY A 10 17.20 26.05 -33.91
CA GLY A 10 18.17 26.31 -32.85
C GLY A 10 17.73 27.44 -31.92
N VAL A 11 17.27 28.56 -32.48
CA VAL A 11 16.74 29.70 -31.71
C VAL A 11 15.49 29.28 -30.93
N ALA A 12 14.56 28.55 -31.56
CA ALA A 12 13.36 28.06 -30.89
C ALA A 12 13.70 27.11 -29.72
N LEU A 13 14.65 26.19 -29.90
CA LEU A 13 15.09 25.29 -28.84
C LEU A 13 15.72 26.06 -27.67
N SER A 14 16.58 27.04 -27.97
CA SER A 14 17.22 27.87 -26.93
C SER A 14 16.20 28.68 -26.12
N ALA A 15 15.17 29.23 -26.77
CA ALA A 15 14.09 29.96 -26.11
C ALA A 15 13.25 29.05 -25.20
N VAL A 16 12.95 27.82 -25.65
CA VAL A 16 12.26 26.81 -24.83
C VAL A 16 13.08 26.45 -23.60
N VAL A 17 14.39 26.22 -23.76
CA VAL A 17 15.30 25.93 -22.64
C VAL A 17 15.35 27.10 -21.66
N ALA A 18 15.48 28.34 -22.13
CA ALA A 18 15.49 29.52 -21.27
C ALA A 18 14.19 29.67 -20.46
N LEU A 19 13.03 29.46 -21.09
CA LEU A 19 11.73 29.48 -20.41
C LEU A 19 11.60 28.37 -19.36
N LEU A 20 12.11 27.17 -19.64
CA LEU A 20 12.16 26.08 -18.67
C LEU A 20 13.06 26.44 -17.48
N VAL A 21 14.25 27.00 -17.71
CA VAL A 21 15.17 27.42 -16.65
C VAL A 21 14.53 28.50 -15.78
N VAL A 22 13.88 29.51 -16.37
CA VAL A 22 13.18 30.55 -15.62
C VAL A 22 12.02 29.95 -14.81
N LYS A 23 11.20 29.07 -15.39
CA LYS A 23 10.11 28.41 -14.66
C LYS A 23 10.62 27.55 -13.50
N ILE A 24 11.67 26.76 -13.72
CA ILE A 24 12.29 25.93 -12.69
C ILE A 24 12.88 26.81 -11.58
N SER A 25 13.56 27.90 -11.94
CA SER A 25 14.14 28.85 -10.98
C SER A 25 13.07 29.53 -10.14
N LEU A 26 11.96 29.96 -10.76
CA LEU A 26 10.81 30.52 -10.03
C LEU A 26 10.14 29.48 -9.13
N LEU A 27 10.04 28.22 -9.59
CA LEU A 27 9.49 27.13 -8.79
C LEU A 27 10.37 26.85 -7.56
N LEU A 28 11.69 26.77 -7.75
CA LEU A 28 12.68 26.60 -6.68
C LEU A 28 12.66 27.77 -5.69
N TYR A 29 12.60 29.00 -6.20
CA TYR A 29 12.54 30.20 -5.38
C TYR A 29 11.26 30.23 -4.53
N ARG A 30 10.09 29.98 -5.14
CA ARG A 30 8.81 29.89 -4.41
C ARG A 30 8.79 28.75 -3.40
N TRP A 31 9.41 27.64 -3.74
CA TRP A 31 9.48 26.45 -2.88
C TRP A 31 10.39 26.69 -1.67
N SER A 32 11.55 27.35 -1.86
CA SER A 32 12.46 27.75 -0.79
C SER A 32 11.88 28.88 0.07
N ASN A 33 11.20 29.84 -0.57
CA ASN A 33 10.63 31.02 0.07
C ASN A 33 9.15 30.83 0.43
N HIS A 34 8.74 29.60 0.78
CA HIS A 34 7.37 29.32 1.21
C HIS A 34 7.12 30.04 2.55
N SER A 35 6.60 31.25 2.45
CA SER A 35 6.30 32.19 3.54
C SER A 35 5.57 31.50 4.70
N ARG A 36 5.99 31.87 5.91
CA ARG A 36 5.51 31.45 7.24
C ARG A 36 4.10 31.95 7.56
N ALA A 37 3.16 31.86 6.62
CA ALA A 37 1.78 32.25 6.85
C ALA A 37 1.06 31.14 7.63
N GLY A 38 1.17 31.18 8.96
CA GLY A 38 0.45 30.33 9.92
C GLY A 38 1.33 29.68 11.00
N LYS A 39 0.70 29.29 12.12
CA LYS A 39 1.31 28.52 13.24
C LYS A 39 1.51 27.03 12.86
N LEU A 40 2.16 26.75 11.74
CA LEU A 40 2.49 25.38 11.36
C LEU A 40 3.70 24.86 12.15
N PRO A 41 3.79 23.55 12.42
CA PRO A 41 4.96 22.96 13.05
C PRO A 41 6.23 23.26 12.25
N SER A 42 7.36 23.31 12.95
CA SER A 42 8.67 23.48 12.29
C SER A 42 8.99 22.26 11.41
N GLY A 43 9.82 22.43 10.37
CA GLY A 43 10.16 21.32 9.49
C GLY A 43 10.62 21.72 8.09
N SER A 44 11.04 20.72 7.31
CA SER A 44 11.67 20.84 5.98
C SER A 44 10.78 20.25 4.90
N MET A 45 10.54 20.98 3.80
CA MET A 45 9.75 20.47 2.67
C MET A 45 10.56 19.61 1.69
N GLY A 46 11.85 19.34 1.95
CA GLY A 46 12.68 18.40 1.18
C GLY A 46 13.19 18.91 -0.16
N PHE A 47 12.99 18.20 -1.27
CA PHE A 47 13.19 18.70 -2.63
C PHE A 47 11.85 19.09 -3.27
N PRO A 48 11.83 19.94 -4.31
CA PRO A 48 10.61 20.18 -5.08
C PRO A 48 10.02 18.87 -5.60
N VAL A 49 8.69 18.76 -5.59
CA VAL A 49 7.90 17.60 -6.06
C VAL A 49 8.09 16.34 -5.21
N ILE A 50 9.31 15.85 -5.00
CA ILE A 50 9.55 14.57 -4.30
C ILE A 50 9.65 14.72 -2.78
N GLY A 51 9.88 15.93 -2.26
CA GLY A 51 10.03 16.15 -0.83
C GLY A 51 11.22 15.43 -0.22
N GLU A 52 11.04 14.87 0.99
CA GLU A 52 12.05 14.09 1.72
C GLU A 52 11.88 12.57 1.51
N THR A 53 11.09 12.16 0.52
CA THR A 53 10.69 10.76 0.27
C THR A 53 11.87 9.79 0.19
N VAL A 54 13.00 10.19 -0.40
CA VAL A 54 14.18 9.32 -0.50
C VAL A 54 14.76 8.98 0.87
N GLU A 55 14.80 9.95 1.79
CA GLU A 55 15.29 9.70 3.16
C GLU A 55 14.23 8.95 3.99
N PHE A 56 12.95 9.30 3.79
CA PHE A 56 11.82 8.62 4.43
C PHE A 56 11.76 7.12 4.08
N SER A 57 12.04 6.75 2.82
CA SER A 57 11.99 5.35 2.37
C SER A 57 13.24 4.53 2.66
N LYS A 58 14.20 5.05 3.44
CA LYS A 58 15.42 4.28 3.76
C LYS A 58 15.07 3.08 4.64
N PRO A 59 15.63 1.89 4.37
CA PRO A 59 15.43 0.72 5.21
C PRO A 59 16.01 0.97 6.61
N TYR A 60 15.38 0.35 7.59
CA TYR A 60 15.76 0.39 9.00
C TYR A 60 15.43 -0.97 9.63
N SER A 61 16.07 -1.28 10.76
CA SER A 61 15.81 -2.52 11.51
C SER A 61 14.42 -2.46 12.18
N PHE A 62 13.74 -3.60 12.29
CA PHE A 62 12.36 -3.66 12.83
C PHE A 62 12.24 -3.11 14.26
N ASP A 63 13.30 -3.23 15.05
CA ASP A 63 13.41 -2.80 16.45
C ASP A 63 13.88 -1.35 16.62
N GLU A 64 14.08 -0.61 15.53
CA GLU A 64 14.60 0.76 15.56
C GLU A 64 13.60 1.82 15.08
N ILE A 65 13.67 3.00 15.68
CA ILE A 65 13.03 4.20 15.11
C ILE A 65 13.77 4.58 13.82
N PRO A 66 13.05 4.79 12.69
CA PRO A 66 13.67 5.15 11.42
C PRO A 66 14.60 6.35 11.56
N SER A 67 15.75 6.28 10.88
CA SER A 67 16.75 7.35 10.93
C SER A 67 16.20 8.71 10.46
N PHE A 68 15.23 8.68 9.53
CA PHE A 68 14.49 9.86 9.09
C PHE A 68 13.77 10.55 10.27
N ASP A 69 12.93 9.81 10.98
CA ASP A 69 12.12 10.33 12.09
C ASP A 69 13.03 10.82 13.22
N ARG A 70 14.02 10.02 13.62
CA ARG A 70 14.96 10.37 14.69
C ARG A 70 15.64 11.73 14.47
N LYS A 71 16.13 11.97 13.26
CA LYS A 71 16.79 13.24 12.90
C LYS A 71 15.82 14.43 12.94
N ARG A 72 14.58 14.24 12.46
CA ARG A 72 13.57 15.31 12.42
C ARG A 72 13.04 15.59 13.81
N MET A 73 12.77 14.57 14.62
CA MET A 73 12.40 14.70 16.02
C MET A 73 13.42 15.52 16.80
N SER A 74 14.71 15.19 16.67
CA SER A 74 15.79 15.90 17.34
C SER A 74 15.90 17.38 16.92
N LYS A 75 15.50 17.73 15.70
CA LYS A 75 15.66 19.08 15.13
C LYS A 75 14.40 19.95 15.25
N HIS A 76 13.24 19.33 15.15
CA HIS A 76 11.96 20.01 14.95
C HIS A 76 10.94 19.72 16.07
N GLY A 77 11.23 18.77 16.97
CA GLY A 77 10.33 18.31 18.03
C GLY A 77 9.46 17.13 17.61
N SER A 78 8.59 16.69 18.50
CA SER A 78 7.70 15.53 18.31
C SER A 78 6.67 15.71 17.18
N LEU A 79 6.40 16.96 16.79
CA LEU A 79 5.49 17.34 15.71
C LEU A 79 6.24 18.19 14.68
N PHE A 80 6.35 17.70 13.45
CA PHE A 80 7.07 18.41 12.39
C PHE A 80 6.41 18.30 11.03
N ARG A 81 6.65 19.29 10.16
CA ARG A 81 6.17 19.27 8.78
C ARG A 81 7.22 18.74 7.81
N THR A 82 6.77 18.06 6.77
CA THR A 82 7.60 17.57 5.67
C THR A 82 6.79 17.42 4.38
N SER A 83 7.43 16.90 3.33
CA SER A 83 6.76 16.46 2.10
C SER A 83 7.15 15.01 1.81
N ILE A 84 6.16 14.13 1.71
CA ILE A 84 6.36 12.70 1.44
C ILE A 84 5.47 12.32 0.24
N ILE A 85 6.07 11.70 -0.77
CA ILE A 85 5.43 11.30 -2.04
C ILE A 85 4.65 12.49 -2.66
N GLY A 86 5.27 13.67 -2.64
CA GLY A 86 4.70 14.92 -3.16
C GLY A 86 3.53 15.51 -2.39
N SER A 87 3.16 14.91 -1.25
CA SER A 87 2.12 15.42 -0.36
C SER A 87 2.73 16.19 0.79
N LYS A 88 2.14 17.34 1.14
CA LYS A 88 2.52 18.11 2.33
C LYS A 88 2.02 17.36 3.57
N THR A 89 2.93 16.97 4.45
CA THR A 89 2.64 16.04 5.55
C THR A 89 3.05 16.65 6.88
N ILE A 90 2.22 16.48 7.90
CA ILE A 90 2.61 16.70 9.30
C ILE A 90 2.82 15.32 9.90
N VAL A 91 4.01 15.10 10.45
CA VAL A 91 4.38 13.86 11.16
C VAL A 91 4.29 14.14 12.65
N SER A 92 3.58 13.25 13.36
CA SER A 92 3.42 13.32 14.80
C SER A 92 3.96 12.04 15.45
N THR A 93 4.93 12.22 16.33
CA THR A 93 5.48 11.20 17.23
C THR A 93 5.02 11.45 18.67
N ASP A 94 4.13 12.43 18.86
CA ASP A 94 3.57 12.80 20.15
C ASP A 94 2.34 11.93 20.47
N PRO A 95 2.36 11.16 21.59
CA PRO A 95 1.28 10.24 21.92
C PRO A 95 -0.04 10.97 22.21
N GLU A 96 -0.02 12.17 22.78
CA GLU A 96 -1.24 12.92 23.11
C GLU A 96 -1.90 13.45 21.83
N VAL A 97 -1.10 13.99 20.92
CA VAL A 97 -1.59 14.43 19.60
C VAL A 97 -2.13 13.25 18.81
N ASN A 98 -1.42 12.13 18.80
CA ASN A 98 -1.86 10.92 18.09
C ASN A 98 -3.19 10.41 18.65
N PHE A 99 -3.36 10.43 19.97
CA PHE A 99 -4.61 10.04 20.62
C PHE A 99 -5.78 10.95 20.21
N GLU A 100 -5.58 12.27 20.15
CA GLU A 100 -6.60 13.20 19.68
C GLU A 100 -6.92 13.04 18.20
N ILE A 101 -5.92 12.75 17.34
CA ILE A 101 -6.15 12.41 15.93
C ILE A 101 -7.08 11.19 15.82
N PHE A 102 -6.83 10.14 16.59
CA PHE A 102 -7.67 8.94 16.58
C PHE A 102 -9.09 9.19 17.10
N LYS A 103 -9.27 10.02 18.14
CA LYS A 103 -10.63 10.41 18.61
C LYS A 103 -11.44 11.18 17.57
N GLN A 104 -10.76 11.91 16.70
CA GLN A 104 -11.34 12.75 15.66
C GLN A 104 -11.39 12.05 14.29
N ASP A 105 -11.16 10.73 14.25
CA ASP A 105 -11.32 9.91 13.05
C ASP A 105 -12.74 10.04 12.50
N ASN A 106 -12.84 10.21 11.18
CA ASN A 106 -14.06 10.50 10.43
C ASN A 106 -14.81 11.77 10.84
N LYS A 107 -14.17 12.69 11.57
CA LYS A 107 -14.69 14.03 11.91
C LYS A 107 -13.78 15.13 11.37
N CYS A 108 -12.54 15.16 11.85
CA CYS A 108 -11.51 16.11 11.42
C CYS A 108 -10.42 15.43 10.59
N PHE A 109 -10.26 14.12 10.74
CA PHE A 109 -9.29 13.32 10.00
C PHE A 109 -10.00 12.21 9.22
N ILE A 110 -9.42 11.85 8.09
CA ILE A 110 -9.81 10.69 7.31
C ILE A 110 -8.59 9.82 7.08
N MET A 111 -8.80 8.51 7.05
CA MET A 111 -7.75 7.59 6.67
C MET A 111 -7.40 7.79 5.18
N SER A 112 -6.12 8.02 4.89
CA SER A 112 -5.62 8.27 3.55
C SER A 112 -4.37 7.44 3.30
N TYR A 113 -4.36 6.72 2.18
CA TYR A 113 -3.25 5.87 1.75
C TYR A 113 -2.73 6.30 0.37
N PRO A 114 -1.47 5.99 0.04
CA PRO A 114 -0.95 6.18 -1.31
C PRO A 114 -1.87 5.56 -2.38
N GLU A 115 -2.10 6.29 -3.46
CA GLU A 115 -2.96 5.89 -4.58
C GLU A 115 -2.57 4.52 -5.17
N ALA A 116 -1.27 4.18 -5.17
CA ALA A 116 -0.79 2.88 -5.61
C ALA A 116 -1.43 1.72 -4.81
N LEU A 117 -1.49 1.84 -3.49
CA LEU A 117 -2.14 0.84 -2.62
C LEU A 117 -3.65 0.82 -2.88
N VAL A 118 -4.30 1.99 -3.00
CA VAL A 118 -5.74 2.09 -3.25
C VAL A 118 -6.13 1.40 -4.56
N ARG A 119 -5.33 1.54 -5.63
CA ARG A 119 -5.60 0.90 -6.93
C ARG A 119 -5.48 -0.62 -6.88
N ILE A 120 -4.45 -1.11 -6.20
CA ILE A 120 -4.20 -2.54 -6.05
C ILE A 120 -5.30 -3.22 -5.21
N PHE A 121 -5.64 -2.63 -4.07
CA PHE A 121 -6.69 -3.17 -3.19
C PHE A 121 -8.10 -2.86 -3.69
N GLY A 122 -8.25 -1.89 -4.58
CA GLY A 122 -9.50 -1.50 -5.24
C GLY A 122 -10.21 -0.35 -4.54
N LYS A 123 -10.72 0.59 -5.33
CA LYS A 123 -11.44 1.77 -4.81
C LYS A 123 -12.70 1.42 -4.01
N ASP A 124 -13.37 0.34 -4.37
CA ASP A 124 -14.59 -0.13 -3.70
C ASP A 124 -14.31 -0.97 -2.44
N ASN A 125 -13.03 -1.20 -2.11
CA ASN A 125 -12.64 -1.96 -0.93
C ASN A 125 -13.13 -1.25 0.34
N LEU A 126 -13.82 -1.99 1.21
CA LEU A 126 -14.34 -1.49 2.48
C LEU A 126 -13.22 -0.88 3.35
N PHE A 127 -11.98 -1.34 3.20
CA PHE A 127 -10.81 -0.80 3.88
C PHE A 127 -10.57 0.69 3.60
N PHE A 128 -10.93 1.20 2.42
CA PHE A 128 -10.77 2.63 2.09
C PHE A 128 -12.07 3.42 2.18
N LYS A 129 -13.19 2.79 2.57
CA LYS A 129 -14.44 3.52 2.75
C LYS A 129 -14.36 4.34 4.03
N GLN A 130 -14.76 5.60 3.91
CA GLN A 130 -14.77 6.54 5.01
C GLN A 130 -15.99 6.33 5.91
N GLY A 131 -15.89 6.71 7.18
CA GLY A 131 -16.99 6.72 8.13
C GLY A 131 -17.18 5.43 8.92
N LYS A 132 -18.40 5.28 9.47
CA LYS A 132 -18.77 4.17 10.38
C LYS A 132 -18.76 2.79 9.72
N ASP A 133 -18.75 2.72 8.39
CA ASP A 133 -18.89 1.48 7.64
C ASP A 133 -17.65 0.58 7.79
N PHE A 134 -16.44 1.14 7.76
CA PHE A 134 -15.20 0.39 7.95
C PHE A 134 -15.11 -0.19 9.36
N HIS A 135 -15.31 0.64 10.40
CA HIS A 135 -15.28 0.20 11.80
C HIS A 135 -16.33 -0.88 12.10
N ARG A 136 -17.56 -0.71 11.59
CA ARG A 136 -18.63 -1.72 11.73
C ARG A 136 -18.23 -3.04 11.07
N TYR A 137 -17.67 -2.97 9.86
CA TYR A 137 -17.23 -4.15 9.11
C TYR A 137 -16.08 -4.89 9.79
N MET A 138 -15.03 -4.17 10.22
CA MET A 138 -13.91 -4.76 10.95
C MET A 138 -14.36 -5.39 12.27
N ARG A 139 -15.27 -4.73 13.01
CA ARG A 139 -15.87 -5.31 14.21
C ARG A 139 -16.63 -6.59 13.91
N GLN A 140 -17.39 -6.63 12.82
CA GLN A 140 -18.13 -7.83 12.43
C GLN A 140 -17.19 -8.98 12.07
N ILE A 141 -16.13 -8.73 11.30
CA ILE A 141 -15.09 -9.71 11.00
C ILE A 141 -14.43 -10.20 12.29
N ALA A 142 -14.00 -9.30 13.16
CA ALA A 142 -13.34 -9.66 14.41
C ALA A 142 -14.23 -10.54 15.29
N LEU A 143 -15.52 -10.22 15.41
CA LEU A 143 -16.47 -11.05 16.16
C LEU A 143 -16.71 -12.43 15.53
N GLN A 144 -16.70 -12.51 14.20
CA GLN A 144 -16.84 -13.79 13.50
C GLN A 144 -15.58 -14.66 13.62
N LEU A 145 -14.39 -14.07 13.53
CA LEU A 145 -13.11 -14.80 13.56
C LEU A 145 -12.64 -15.13 14.98
N LEU A 146 -12.84 -14.23 15.95
CA LEU A 146 -12.34 -14.37 17.32
C LEU A 146 -13.39 -14.93 18.30
N GLY A 147 -14.65 -15.04 17.87
CA GLY A 147 -15.78 -15.43 18.71
C GLY A 147 -15.93 -16.93 19.01
N PRO A 148 -15.56 -17.86 18.12
CA PRO A 148 -15.67 -19.29 18.39
C PRO A 148 -14.33 -19.97 18.69
N ASP A 149 -14.26 -20.70 19.81
CA ASP A 149 -13.15 -21.59 20.21
C ASP A 149 -12.72 -22.57 19.11
N LYS A 150 -13.65 -22.88 18.19
CA LYS A 150 -13.44 -23.74 17.03
C LYS A 150 -12.24 -23.30 16.17
N TYR A 151 -12.06 -22.00 15.93
CA TYR A 151 -10.98 -21.52 15.06
C TYR A 151 -9.61 -21.65 15.71
N ILE A 152 -9.52 -21.51 17.04
CA ILE A 152 -8.26 -21.70 17.76
C ILE A 152 -7.79 -23.14 17.59
N HIS A 153 -8.71 -24.10 17.73
CA HIS A 153 -8.40 -25.52 17.54
C HIS A 153 -8.01 -25.85 16.08
N GLU A 154 -8.72 -25.30 15.09
CA GLU A 154 -8.38 -25.49 13.67
C GLU A 154 -7.01 -24.89 13.33
N ILE A 155 -6.69 -23.70 13.86
CA ILE A 155 -5.38 -23.07 13.67
C ILE A 155 -4.28 -23.89 14.35
N ASP A 156 -4.47 -24.39 15.57
CA ASP A 156 -3.48 -25.24 16.27
C ASP A 156 -3.21 -26.53 15.48
N LEU A 157 -4.26 -27.22 15.04
CA LEU A 157 -4.12 -28.42 14.21
C LEU A 157 -3.33 -28.13 12.92
N ALA A 158 -3.74 -27.11 12.17
CA ALA A 158 -3.07 -26.77 10.92
C ALA A 158 -1.62 -26.33 11.12
N THR A 159 -1.32 -25.65 12.23
CA THR A 159 0.03 -25.26 12.60
C THR A 159 0.90 -26.50 12.84
N ARG A 160 0.40 -27.46 13.61
CA ARG A 160 1.12 -28.72 13.87
C ARG A 160 1.35 -29.53 12.60
N GLU A 161 0.35 -29.60 11.73
CA GLU A 161 0.48 -30.29 10.43
C GLU A 161 1.55 -29.66 9.56
N HIS A 162 1.56 -28.33 9.40
CA HIS A 162 2.59 -27.61 8.65
C HIS A 162 3.98 -27.80 9.25
N LEU A 163 4.13 -27.66 10.56
CA LEU A 163 5.42 -27.85 11.23
C LEU A 163 5.92 -29.29 11.09
N ASN A 164 5.02 -30.27 11.17
CA ASN A 164 5.37 -31.68 10.97
C ASN A 164 5.77 -31.98 9.52
N SER A 165 5.07 -31.45 8.52
CA SER A 165 5.47 -31.63 7.12
C SER A 165 6.82 -31.00 6.83
N ASP A 166 7.05 -29.82 7.38
CA ASP A 166 8.27 -29.04 7.17
C ASP A 166 9.46 -29.57 7.99
N SER A 167 9.20 -30.33 9.07
CA SER A 167 10.24 -30.96 9.90
C SER A 167 11.11 -31.97 9.14
N SER A 168 10.64 -32.45 7.99
CA SER A 168 11.42 -33.33 7.10
C SER A 168 12.53 -32.59 6.34
N GLN A 169 12.51 -31.26 6.32
CA GLN A 169 13.49 -30.43 5.63
C GLN A 169 14.68 -30.10 6.55
N SER A 170 15.90 -30.10 6.02
CA SER A 170 17.11 -29.77 6.79
C SER A 170 17.27 -28.27 7.07
N VAL A 171 16.62 -27.42 6.29
CA VAL A 171 16.60 -25.96 6.42
C VAL A 171 15.18 -25.47 6.16
N LEU A 172 14.64 -24.69 7.09
CA LEU A 172 13.31 -24.13 7.00
C LEU A 172 13.37 -22.60 6.93
N ASP A 173 12.83 -22.01 5.87
CA ASP A 173 12.57 -20.57 5.82
C ASP A 173 11.30 -20.27 6.63
N VAL A 174 11.49 -19.77 7.85
CA VAL A 174 10.39 -19.49 8.79
C VAL A 174 9.43 -18.43 8.25
N LYS A 175 9.93 -17.41 7.55
CA LYS A 175 9.09 -16.35 6.98
C LYS A 175 8.17 -16.94 5.92
N ASP A 176 8.74 -17.81 5.09
CA ASP A 176 8.02 -18.51 4.05
C ASP A 176 6.96 -19.47 4.60
N ALA A 177 7.36 -20.35 5.53
CA ALA A 177 6.49 -21.36 6.12
C ALA A 177 5.31 -20.74 6.89
N VAL A 178 5.60 -19.77 7.76
CA VAL A 178 4.56 -19.06 8.52
C VAL A 178 3.66 -18.24 7.58
N GLY A 179 4.23 -17.63 6.54
CA GLY A 179 3.45 -16.90 5.54
C GLY A 179 2.44 -17.78 4.80
N ARG A 180 2.83 -19.01 4.40
CA ARG A 180 1.92 -19.99 3.78
C ARG A 180 0.81 -20.39 4.76
N LEU A 181 1.20 -20.77 5.98
CA LEU A 181 0.25 -21.19 7.01
C LEU A 181 -0.83 -20.12 7.24
N ILE A 182 -0.43 -18.86 7.43
CA ILE A 182 -1.38 -17.74 7.66
C ILE A 182 -2.32 -17.58 6.46
N LEU A 183 -1.79 -17.54 5.24
CA LEU A 183 -2.62 -17.36 4.03
C LEU A 183 -3.58 -18.52 3.82
N GLU A 184 -3.12 -19.74 4.04
CA GLU A 184 -3.95 -20.95 3.95
C GLU A 184 -5.13 -20.91 4.90
N GLN A 185 -4.87 -20.54 6.17
CA GLN A 185 -5.92 -20.43 7.17
C GLN A 185 -6.88 -19.30 6.84
N MET A 186 -6.38 -18.12 6.47
CA MET A 186 -7.23 -16.99 6.08
C MET A 186 -8.14 -17.33 4.89
N ILE A 187 -7.61 -17.99 3.86
CA ILE A 187 -8.41 -18.39 2.69
C ILE A 187 -9.46 -19.43 3.09
N GLN A 188 -9.10 -20.43 3.90
CA GLN A 188 -10.03 -21.46 4.37
C GLN A 188 -11.17 -20.89 5.22
N MET A 189 -10.86 -19.90 6.08
CA MET A 189 -11.85 -19.21 6.91
C MET A 189 -12.81 -18.38 6.07
N ILE A 190 -12.32 -17.72 5.01
CA ILE A 190 -13.14 -16.85 4.16
C ILE A 190 -13.93 -17.66 3.12
N ILE A 191 -13.35 -18.74 2.59
CA ILE A 191 -13.91 -19.57 1.52
C ILE A 191 -13.86 -21.04 1.95
N SER A 192 -14.90 -21.49 2.65
CA SER A 192 -14.92 -22.83 3.27
C SER A 192 -14.92 -24.00 2.28
N ASP A 193 -15.47 -23.82 1.06
CA ASP A 193 -15.52 -24.85 0.00
C ASP A 193 -14.67 -24.43 -1.21
N ILE A 194 -13.37 -24.24 -0.98
CA ILE A 194 -12.41 -23.93 -2.05
C ILE A 194 -11.69 -25.20 -2.51
N LYS A 195 -11.63 -25.39 -3.83
CA LYS A 195 -10.86 -26.49 -4.41
C LYS A 195 -9.34 -26.29 -4.19
N PRO A 196 -8.57 -27.36 -3.93
CA PRO A 196 -7.13 -27.25 -3.66
C PRO A 196 -6.36 -26.48 -4.73
N GLU A 197 -6.67 -26.68 -6.01
CA GLU A 197 -6.01 -25.99 -7.12
C GLU A 197 -6.24 -24.47 -7.09
N ASN A 198 -7.43 -24.03 -6.71
CA ASN A 198 -7.75 -22.60 -6.61
C ASN A 198 -7.16 -21.99 -5.33
N LYS A 199 -7.11 -22.77 -4.24
CA LYS A 199 -6.48 -22.37 -2.98
C LYS A 199 -5.00 -22.09 -3.18
N ASN A 200 -4.25 -23.02 -3.79
CA ASN A 200 -2.83 -22.86 -4.06
C ASN A 200 -2.55 -21.66 -4.97
N LYS A 201 -3.34 -21.49 -6.03
CA LYS A 201 -3.23 -20.34 -6.92
C LYS A 201 -3.44 -19.01 -6.19
N LEU A 202 -4.44 -18.91 -5.30
CA LEU A 202 -4.65 -17.72 -4.50
C LEU A 202 -3.47 -17.46 -3.56
N ILE A 203 -2.92 -18.49 -2.92
CA ILE A 203 -1.76 -18.34 -2.03
C ILE A 203 -0.55 -17.80 -2.79
N GLU A 204 -0.25 -18.34 -3.96
CA GLU A 204 0.84 -17.85 -4.82
C GLU A 204 0.60 -16.39 -5.21
N ASN A 205 -0.60 -16.06 -5.66
CA ASN A 205 -1.00 -14.71 -6.03
C ASN A 205 -0.89 -13.71 -4.86
N PHE A 206 -1.33 -14.09 -3.66
CA PHE A 206 -1.19 -13.27 -2.45
C PHE A 206 0.25 -13.16 -1.96
N ARG A 207 1.12 -14.12 -2.26
CA ARG A 207 2.56 -14.03 -1.94
C ARG A 207 3.31 -13.14 -2.91
N ASP A 208 2.88 -13.12 -4.17
CA ASP A 208 3.35 -12.18 -5.18
C ASP A 208 2.91 -10.73 -4.87
N PHE A 209 1.86 -10.58 -4.05
CA PHE A 209 1.52 -9.35 -3.35
C PHE A 209 2.62 -9.02 -2.33
N SER A 210 3.75 -8.54 -2.84
CA SER A 210 4.95 -8.33 -2.07
C SER A 210 4.90 -7.04 -1.23
N PHE A 211 5.65 -7.04 -0.13
CA PHE A 211 6.02 -5.83 0.61
C PHE A 211 6.80 -4.81 -0.25
N ASP A 212 7.14 -5.13 -1.50
CA ASP A 212 7.81 -4.21 -2.41
C ASP A 212 6.92 -3.00 -2.74
N LEU A 213 5.60 -3.09 -2.52
CA LEU A 213 4.67 -1.96 -2.59
C LEU A 213 4.89 -0.90 -1.51
N VAL A 214 5.60 -1.23 -0.42
CA VAL A 214 6.00 -0.25 0.61
C VAL A 214 7.42 0.29 0.40
N ARG A 215 8.15 -0.20 -0.62
CA ARG A 215 9.44 0.38 -1.00
C ARG A 215 9.27 1.76 -1.63
N SER A 216 10.40 2.44 -1.76
CA SER A 216 10.43 3.75 -2.40
C SER A 216 9.88 3.69 -3.82
N PRO A 217 9.10 4.69 -4.27
CA PRO A 217 8.69 4.79 -5.68
C PRO A 217 9.87 4.99 -6.64
N PHE A 218 11.08 5.23 -6.12
CA PHE A 218 12.32 5.31 -6.89
C PHE A 218 13.06 3.97 -6.99
N ASP A 219 12.59 2.94 -6.30
CA ASP A 219 13.11 1.58 -6.42
C ASP A 219 12.47 0.88 -7.64
N PRO A 220 13.23 0.30 -8.58
CA PRO A 220 12.66 -0.43 -9.71
C PRO A 220 11.73 -1.58 -9.30
N SER A 221 11.98 -2.21 -8.15
CA SER A 221 11.14 -3.29 -7.63
C SER A 221 9.73 -2.82 -7.28
N PHE A 222 9.56 -1.57 -6.85
CA PHE A 222 8.24 -0.98 -6.57
C PHE A 222 7.35 -1.01 -7.82
N TRP A 223 7.88 -0.61 -8.97
CA TRP A 223 7.10 -0.57 -10.23
C TRP A 223 6.76 -1.97 -10.74
N LYS A 224 7.68 -2.92 -10.60
CA LYS A 224 7.43 -4.33 -10.91
C LYS A 224 6.31 -4.89 -10.02
N ALA A 225 6.37 -4.63 -8.71
CA ALA A 225 5.37 -5.06 -7.75
C ALA A 225 4.00 -4.41 -8.01
N LEU A 226 3.96 -3.12 -8.33
CA LEU A 226 2.74 -2.41 -8.70
C LEU A 226 2.09 -3.02 -9.95
N TYR A 227 2.88 -3.29 -10.99
CA TYR A 227 2.38 -3.93 -12.21
C TYR A 227 1.82 -5.32 -11.92
N ASN A 228 2.60 -6.17 -11.24
CA ASN A 228 2.19 -7.52 -10.88
C ASN A 228 0.92 -7.51 -10.01
N GLY A 229 0.87 -6.66 -8.98
CA GLY A 229 -0.28 -6.54 -8.09
C GLY A 229 -1.56 -6.11 -8.82
N LEU A 230 -1.47 -5.19 -9.78
CA LEU A 230 -2.61 -4.79 -10.61
C LEU A 230 -3.09 -5.92 -11.53
N MET A 231 -2.17 -6.68 -12.11
CA MET A 231 -2.50 -7.83 -12.97
C MET A 231 -3.16 -8.96 -12.17
N VAL A 232 -2.52 -9.38 -11.07
CA VAL A 232 -3.00 -10.44 -10.17
C VAL A 232 -4.38 -10.10 -9.61
N ARG A 233 -4.62 -8.84 -9.21
CA ARG A 233 -5.93 -8.38 -8.74
C ARG A 233 -7.06 -8.76 -9.69
N SER A 234 -6.89 -8.50 -10.98
CA SER A 234 -7.94 -8.75 -11.97
C SER A 234 -8.30 -10.24 -12.07
N LEU A 235 -7.30 -11.11 -11.94
CA LEU A 235 -7.44 -12.57 -11.96
C LEU A 235 -8.09 -13.10 -10.67
N ASP A 236 -7.68 -12.59 -9.51
CA ASP A 236 -8.22 -13.02 -8.22
C ASP A 236 -9.67 -12.60 -8.04
N VAL A 237 -10.00 -11.36 -8.38
CA VAL A 237 -11.38 -10.86 -8.31
C VAL A 237 -12.30 -11.69 -9.21
N HIS A 238 -11.82 -12.10 -10.39
CA HIS A 238 -12.56 -12.99 -11.28
C HIS A 238 -12.75 -14.38 -10.67
N THR A 239 -11.69 -14.98 -10.15
CA THR A 239 -11.71 -16.31 -9.51
C THR A 239 -12.68 -16.32 -8.32
N ILE A 240 -12.61 -15.33 -7.44
CA ILE A 240 -13.51 -15.17 -6.30
C ILE A 240 -14.95 -14.99 -6.77
N ARG A 241 -15.20 -14.13 -7.77
CA ARG A 241 -16.55 -13.94 -8.31
C ARG A 241 -17.11 -15.24 -8.90
N CYS A 242 -16.29 -16.04 -9.55
CA CYS A 242 -16.66 -17.36 -10.04
C CYS A 242 -17.05 -18.32 -8.91
N ILE A 243 -16.25 -18.40 -7.84
CA ILE A 243 -16.54 -19.23 -6.67
C ILE A 243 -17.85 -18.78 -6.01
N VAL A 244 -18.00 -17.48 -5.74
CA VAL A 244 -19.23 -16.93 -5.15
C VAL A 244 -20.43 -17.25 -6.04
N SER A 245 -20.35 -17.00 -7.36
CA SER A 245 -21.47 -17.26 -8.26
C SER A 245 -21.93 -18.72 -8.28
N LYS A 246 -20.99 -19.67 -8.15
CA LYS A 246 -21.31 -21.10 -8.07
C LYS A 246 -21.95 -21.49 -6.74
N ASN A 247 -21.59 -20.80 -5.67
CA ASN A 247 -22.08 -21.08 -4.32
C ASN A 247 -23.40 -20.36 -4.01
N THR A 248 -23.69 -19.21 -4.65
CA THR A 248 -24.94 -18.46 -4.42
C THR A 248 -26.08 -18.83 -5.39
N PHE A 249 -25.78 -19.39 -6.57
CA PHE A 249 -26.78 -19.74 -7.58
C PHE A 249 -26.72 -21.23 -7.92
N LYS A 250 -27.88 -21.91 -8.06
CA LYS A 250 -27.96 -23.19 -8.79
C LYS A 250 -27.31 -22.97 -10.17
N PRO A 251 -26.48 -23.91 -10.67
CA PRO A 251 -25.63 -23.67 -11.84
C PRO A 251 -26.47 -23.31 -13.07
N ASN A 252 -26.59 -22.01 -13.34
CA ASN A 252 -27.33 -21.46 -14.48
C ASN A 252 -26.35 -20.91 -15.53
N GLU A 253 -26.87 -20.61 -16.72
CA GLU A 253 -26.08 -20.19 -17.88
C GLU A 253 -25.24 -18.92 -17.64
N ASN A 254 -25.69 -18.04 -16.74
CA ASN A 254 -24.97 -16.82 -16.35
C ASN A 254 -23.67 -17.11 -15.57
N SER A 255 -23.69 -18.07 -14.64
CA SER A 255 -22.48 -18.49 -13.90
C SER A 255 -21.40 -19.05 -14.84
N ARG A 256 -21.81 -19.75 -15.92
CA ARG A 256 -20.88 -20.26 -16.94
C ARG A 256 -20.33 -19.16 -17.85
N LYS A 257 -21.10 -18.10 -18.13
CA LYS A 257 -20.63 -16.95 -18.93
C LYS A 257 -19.59 -16.12 -18.18
N ILE A 258 -19.78 -15.89 -16.88
CA ILE A 258 -18.81 -15.17 -16.02
C ILE A 258 -17.46 -15.89 -16.00
N CYS A 259 -17.46 -17.21 -15.86
CA CYS A 259 -16.22 -17.99 -15.82
C CYS A 259 -15.58 -18.29 -17.19
N LYS A 260 -16.23 -17.93 -18.31
CA LYS A 260 -15.70 -18.09 -19.68
C LYS A 260 -15.11 -16.82 -20.27
N ALA A 261 -15.39 -15.64 -19.71
CA ALA A 261 -14.76 -14.39 -20.12
C ALA A 261 -13.35 -14.33 -19.51
N THR A 262 -12.36 -14.79 -20.28
CA THR A 262 -10.93 -14.56 -20.07
C THR A 262 -10.40 -13.88 -21.32
#